data_AF-A0A821PEX6-F1
#
_entry.id   AF-A0A821PEX6-F1
#
_cell.length_a   1.000
_cell.length_b   1.000
_cell.length_c   1.000
_cell.angle_alpha   90.00
_cell.angle_beta   90.00
_cell.angle_gamma   90.00
#
_symmetry.space_group_name_H-M   'P 1'
#
loop_
_entity.id
_entity.type
_entity.pdbx_description
1 polymer ?
#
loop_
_entity_poly.entity_id
_entity_poly.type
_entity_poly.pdbx_seq_one_letter_code
_entity_poly.pdbx_strand_id
1 'polypeptide(L)'
;EQLPVFVYYTPLPVNGFELDPQETSRTYLFVTSIDSEQARAKRSFEYASNERHPDQIWSSHVSLWNDVWSNGRVEIVGDDELQRQINSAFYYILSSLPSLSTRSEHKQFYGLSPGSLSRGGLVGEDYAGHSFWDTETWIYPSVLLFYPKFPWESARTGVDVTPYGYLVIATYQQHITGDISFAARQYIAATGDRKWLMSEYGGDLVYETARFWASRVVYSNEKKKYEILTVLPPDEDARPFKNNSVFTNAVASYSIQLAHRVSCITKKVVPQHWLDIASNLYFPFDNATQTHLEYDGFDLKNTIIKQADVVLLGFPLMWPMNKEVRRNDLLFYEPLTRASGPAMTWSMHTIGFLELNDFDKAQQVFRRAYETYIWTEIPEGLGAVNFITGAGGFLQAVIFGYGGIRLTLDQLEVMPPPRLPNQAKKLIFHGLKYHGAILDLTIDNQNYHIDVRKMDTNISMSLVYEYEQEQFPLTNNIRLSYPINTRLVIRPSMHLCA
;
A
#
# COMPACT_ATOMS: atom_id res chain seq x y z
N GLU A 1 32.50 -0.32 -5.50
CA GLU A 1 33.20 0.82 -6.12
C GLU A 1 32.31 2.06 -6.05
N GLN A 2 32.87 3.27 -6.03
CA GLN A 2 32.10 4.48 -6.32
C GLN A 2 31.84 4.53 -7.83
N LEU A 3 30.60 4.81 -8.23
CA LEU A 3 30.32 5.12 -9.64
C LEU A 3 30.85 6.54 -9.94
N PRO A 4 31.42 6.79 -11.13
CA PRO A 4 31.68 8.15 -11.57
C PRO A 4 30.35 8.91 -11.70
N VAL A 5 30.38 10.20 -11.41
CA VAL A 5 29.24 11.11 -11.59
C VAL A 5 29.68 12.23 -12.52
N PHE A 6 28.98 12.38 -13.64
CA PHE A 6 29.24 13.41 -14.63
C PHE A 6 28.20 14.51 -14.49
N VAL A 7 28.66 15.74 -14.23
CA VAL A 7 27.81 16.92 -14.07
C VAL A 7 28.12 17.91 -15.19
N TYR A 8 27.08 18.34 -15.91
CA TYR A 8 27.12 19.42 -16.88
C TYR A 8 26.15 20.50 -16.43
N TYR A 9 26.60 21.75 -16.32
CA TYR A 9 25.79 22.84 -15.77
C TYR A 9 26.09 24.20 -16.41
N THR A 10 25.08 25.07 -16.44
CA THR A 10 25.22 26.49 -16.79
C THR A 10 25.93 27.22 -15.64
N PRO A 11 27.07 27.90 -15.87
CA PRO A 11 27.73 28.67 -14.81
C PRO A 11 26.84 29.80 -14.29
N LEU A 12 26.70 29.90 -12.96
CA LEU A 12 26.08 31.06 -12.31
C LEU A 12 27.00 32.29 -12.42
N PRO A 13 26.48 33.49 -12.76
CA PRO A 13 27.31 34.68 -12.88
C PRO A 13 27.78 35.17 -11.50
N VAL A 14 29.08 34.98 -11.22
CA VAL A 14 29.69 35.23 -9.90
C VAL A 14 29.66 36.70 -9.49
N ASN A 15 29.57 37.62 -10.45
CA ASN A 15 29.55 39.07 -10.24
C ASN A 15 28.11 39.63 -10.09
N GLY A 16 27.09 38.76 -10.03
CA GLY A 16 25.68 39.15 -10.01
C GLY A 16 25.07 39.29 -11.40
N PHE A 17 23.89 39.90 -11.46
CA PHE A 17 23.09 40.03 -12.68
C PHE A 17 23.01 41.50 -13.11
N GLU A 18 23.52 41.80 -14.31
CA GLU A 18 23.35 43.11 -14.95
C GLU A 18 22.07 43.13 -15.81
N LEU A 19 21.39 44.27 -15.80
CA LEU A 19 20.18 44.57 -16.55
C LEU A 19 20.43 45.88 -17.30
N ASP A 20 20.00 45.98 -18.57
CA ASP A 20 20.11 47.26 -19.29
C ASP A 20 19.15 48.30 -18.68
N PRO A 21 19.50 49.60 -18.60
CA PRO A 21 18.58 50.64 -18.12
C PRO A 21 17.25 50.77 -18.87
N GLN A 22 17.10 50.14 -20.05
CA GLN A 22 15.84 50.07 -20.81
C GLN A 22 15.06 48.76 -20.59
N GLU A 23 15.65 47.74 -19.97
CA GLU A 23 14.98 46.49 -19.61
C GLU A 23 14.22 46.62 -18.28
N THR A 24 12.99 46.11 -18.22
CA THR A 24 12.19 46.05 -16.98
C THR A 24 12.27 44.70 -16.29
N SER A 25 12.65 43.64 -17.01
CA SER A 25 12.93 42.31 -16.50
C SER A 25 13.77 41.52 -17.52
N ARG A 26 14.48 40.48 -17.04
CA ARG A 26 15.24 39.53 -17.88
C ARG A 26 15.23 38.16 -17.20
N THR A 27 14.86 37.12 -17.93
CA THR A 27 14.80 35.75 -17.41
C THR A 27 16.09 35.00 -17.74
N TYR A 28 16.70 34.38 -16.73
CA TYR A 28 17.91 33.57 -16.87
C TYR A 28 17.58 32.09 -16.71
N LEU A 29 18.11 31.23 -17.60
CA LEU A 29 17.93 29.78 -17.53
C LEU A 29 19.22 29.12 -17.03
N PHE A 30 19.11 28.39 -15.92
CA PHE A 30 20.21 27.58 -15.39
C PHE A 30 19.85 26.10 -15.54
N VAL A 31 20.59 25.41 -16.40
CA VAL A 31 20.43 23.97 -16.66
C VAL A 31 21.50 23.23 -15.88
N THR A 32 21.12 22.14 -15.21
CA THR A 32 22.06 21.17 -14.62
C THR A 32 21.63 19.77 -15.02
N SER A 33 22.57 18.96 -15.50
CA SER A 33 22.35 17.55 -15.81
C SER A 33 23.40 16.68 -15.11
N ILE A 34 22.94 15.57 -14.54
CA ILE A 34 23.73 14.67 -13.70
C ILE A 34 23.43 13.23 -14.14
N ASP A 35 24.44 12.45 -14.50
CA ASP A 35 24.31 11.00 -14.71
C ASP A 35 25.60 10.26 -14.28
N SER A 36 25.44 9.00 -13.94
CA SER A 36 26.50 7.97 -13.91
C SER A 36 27.28 7.79 -15.23
N GLU A 37 26.78 8.31 -16.35
CA GLU A 37 27.37 8.13 -17.68
C GLU A 37 27.49 9.45 -18.44
N GLN A 38 28.71 9.77 -18.86
CA GLN A 38 29.05 11.04 -19.51
C GLN A 38 28.22 11.33 -20.76
N ALA A 39 27.94 10.31 -21.57
CA ALA A 39 27.19 10.45 -22.82
C ALA A 39 25.72 10.85 -22.59
N ARG A 40 25.08 10.32 -21.54
CA ARG A 40 23.71 10.73 -21.15
C ARG A 40 23.70 12.11 -20.50
N ALA A 41 24.58 12.38 -19.52
CA ALA A 41 24.65 13.69 -18.87
C ALA A 41 24.89 14.82 -19.89
N LYS A 42 25.83 14.61 -20.83
CA LYS A 42 26.10 15.55 -21.91
C LYS A 42 24.88 15.73 -22.83
N ARG A 43 24.28 14.64 -23.34
CA ARG A 43 23.13 14.72 -24.26
C ARG A 43 21.93 15.41 -23.62
N SER A 44 21.65 15.14 -22.34
CA SER A 44 20.55 15.76 -21.60
C SER A 44 20.79 17.26 -21.34
N PHE A 45 22.03 17.65 -21.03
CA PHE A 45 22.43 19.06 -20.93
C PHE A 45 22.33 19.78 -22.27
N GLU A 46 22.85 19.18 -23.35
CA GLU A 46 22.75 19.73 -24.71
C GLU A 46 21.28 19.84 -25.16
N TYR A 47 20.43 18.88 -24.82
CA TYR A 47 19.00 18.94 -25.11
C TYR A 47 18.31 20.13 -24.40
N ALA A 48 18.45 20.22 -23.08
CA ALA A 48 17.83 21.28 -22.28
C ALA A 48 18.45 22.68 -22.48
N SER A 49 19.63 22.76 -23.11
CA SER A 49 20.28 24.04 -23.47
C SER A 49 19.99 24.48 -24.92
N ASN A 50 19.58 23.57 -25.80
CA ASN A 50 19.31 23.89 -27.22
C ASN A 50 17.81 23.95 -27.57
N GLU A 51 16.94 23.25 -26.84
CA GLU A 51 15.50 23.57 -26.86
C GLU A 51 15.24 24.88 -26.11
N ARG A 52 14.29 25.68 -26.61
CA ARG A 52 14.40 27.15 -26.53
C ARG A 52 13.43 27.76 -25.53
N HIS A 53 13.91 28.76 -24.80
CA HIS A 53 13.15 29.55 -23.83
C HIS A 53 12.71 28.76 -22.57
N PRO A 54 12.80 29.36 -21.36
CA PRO A 54 12.29 28.74 -20.12
C PRO A 54 10.84 28.28 -20.23
N ASP A 55 10.02 29.02 -20.98
CA ASP A 55 8.58 28.81 -21.13
C ASP A 55 8.24 27.49 -21.85
N GLN A 56 9.11 26.98 -22.74
CA GLN A 56 8.89 25.69 -23.40
C GLN A 56 9.19 24.52 -22.46
N ILE A 57 10.23 24.63 -21.63
CA ILE A 57 10.55 23.64 -20.60
C ILE A 57 9.44 23.62 -19.54
N TRP A 58 8.99 24.79 -19.09
CA TRP A 58 7.90 24.93 -18.12
C TRP A 58 6.57 24.38 -18.65
N SER A 59 6.15 24.77 -19.86
CA SER A 59 4.89 24.28 -20.43
C SER A 59 4.91 22.78 -20.73
N SER A 60 6.06 22.21 -21.12
CA SER A 60 6.26 20.76 -21.25
C SER A 60 6.09 20.04 -19.90
N HIS A 61 6.72 20.54 -18.84
CA HIS A 61 6.57 20.02 -17.48
C HIS A 61 5.12 20.08 -16.96
N VAL A 62 4.44 21.21 -17.15
CA VAL A 62 3.02 21.38 -16.77
C VAL A 62 2.11 20.45 -17.58
N SER A 63 2.40 20.24 -18.87
CA SER A 63 1.63 19.31 -19.70
C SER A 63 1.73 17.86 -19.23
N LEU A 64 2.92 17.43 -18.79
CA LEU A 64 3.13 16.07 -18.23
C LEU A 64 2.40 15.91 -16.88
N TRP A 65 2.44 16.92 -16.01
CA TRP A 65 1.65 16.89 -14.76
C TRP A 65 0.14 16.87 -15.00
N ASN A 66 -0.35 17.62 -16.00
CA ASN A 66 -1.77 17.58 -16.37
C ASN A 66 -2.20 16.18 -16.85
N ASP A 67 -1.35 15.46 -17.58
CA ASP A 67 -1.61 14.06 -17.95
C ASP A 67 -1.70 13.16 -16.71
N VAL A 68 -0.74 13.26 -15.78
CA VAL A 68 -0.75 12.55 -14.49
C VAL A 68 -2.05 12.81 -13.71
N TRP A 69 -2.45 14.08 -13.53
CA TRP A 69 -3.68 14.47 -12.81
C TRP A 69 -4.99 14.13 -13.55
N SER A 70 -4.92 13.81 -14.85
CA SER A 70 -6.05 13.30 -15.63
C SER A 70 -6.22 11.78 -15.49
N ASN A 71 -5.12 11.04 -15.27
CA ASN A 71 -5.12 9.58 -15.16
C ASN A 71 -5.42 9.05 -13.74
N GLY A 72 -5.37 9.91 -12.72
CA GLY A 72 -5.83 9.61 -11.36
C GLY A 72 -5.67 10.80 -10.40
N ARG A 73 -6.73 11.11 -9.64
CA ARG A 73 -6.72 12.08 -8.53
C ARG A 73 -7.91 11.82 -7.58
N VAL A 74 -7.90 12.45 -6.40
CA VAL A 74 -9.04 12.49 -5.48
C VAL A 74 -9.54 13.94 -5.37
N GLU A 75 -10.86 14.13 -5.37
CA GLU A 75 -11.50 15.45 -5.44
C GLU A 75 -12.55 15.61 -4.31
N ILE A 76 -12.49 16.73 -3.59
CA ILE A 76 -13.38 17.07 -2.47
C ILE A 76 -13.91 18.49 -2.70
N VAL A 77 -15.23 18.62 -2.80
CA VAL A 77 -15.92 19.89 -3.08
C VAL A 77 -16.43 20.50 -1.76
N GLY A 78 -16.02 21.74 -1.48
CA GLY A 78 -16.43 22.49 -0.29
C GLY A 78 -15.46 22.43 0.89
N ASP A 79 -14.30 21.79 0.74
CA ASP A 79 -13.19 21.84 1.70
C ASP A 79 -11.86 22.01 0.92
N ASP A 80 -11.56 23.26 0.57
CA ASP A 80 -10.37 23.63 -0.18
C ASP A 80 -9.07 23.31 0.58
N GLU A 81 -9.12 23.20 1.92
CA GLU A 81 -7.94 22.90 2.73
C GLU A 81 -7.60 21.41 2.66
N LEU A 82 -8.60 20.54 2.90
CA LEU A 82 -8.43 19.10 2.73
C LEU A 82 -8.09 18.74 1.27
N GLN A 83 -8.69 19.41 0.29
CA GLN A 83 -8.35 19.25 -1.12
C GLN A 83 -6.88 19.60 -1.41
N ARG A 84 -6.34 20.67 -0.79
CA ARG A 84 -4.90 21.01 -0.91
C ARG A 84 -4.02 19.95 -0.27
N GLN A 85 -4.37 19.42 0.90
CA GLN A 85 -3.59 18.36 1.56
C GLN A 85 -3.56 17.07 0.73
N ILE A 86 -4.69 16.68 0.13
CA ILE A 86 -4.79 15.53 -0.77
C ILE A 86 -3.90 15.70 -2.01
N ASN A 87 -3.98 16.86 -2.67
CA ASN A 87 -3.16 17.14 -3.85
C ASN A 87 -1.66 17.21 -3.50
N SER A 88 -1.32 17.75 -2.32
CA SER A 88 0.05 17.75 -1.79
C SER A 88 0.59 16.33 -1.61
N ALA A 89 -0.16 15.45 -0.94
CA ALA A 89 0.25 14.06 -0.69
C ALA A 89 0.48 13.29 -2.01
N PHE A 90 -0.45 13.39 -2.97
CA PHE A 90 -0.26 12.79 -4.30
C PHE A 90 0.93 13.41 -5.04
N TYR A 91 1.12 14.73 -4.98
CA TYR A 91 2.25 15.39 -5.66
C TYR A 91 3.60 14.87 -5.16
N TYR A 92 3.82 14.78 -3.84
CA TYR A 92 5.08 14.29 -3.29
C TYR A 92 5.32 12.81 -3.63
N ILE A 93 4.32 11.95 -3.49
CA ILE A 93 4.44 10.52 -3.82
C ILE A 93 4.73 10.34 -5.31
N LEU A 94 3.95 10.96 -6.20
CA LEU A 94 4.10 10.82 -7.64
C LEU A 94 5.39 11.48 -8.18
N SER A 95 5.87 12.56 -7.55
CA SER A 95 7.19 13.15 -7.85
C SER A 95 8.35 12.23 -7.51
N SER A 96 8.15 11.30 -6.57
CA SER A 96 9.19 10.39 -6.08
C SER A 96 9.32 9.12 -6.93
N LEU A 97 8.26 8.75 -7.67
CA LEU A 97 8.23 7.56 -8.50
C LEU A 97 8.95 7.78 -9.84
N PRO A 98 9.57 6.74 -10.42
CA PRO A 98 10.13 6.83 -11.76
C PRO A 98 9.01 7.03 -12.80
N SER A 99 9.10 8.10 -13.58
CA SER A 99 8.17 8.36 -14.70
C SER A 99 8.11 7.17 -15.65
N LEU A 100 6.91 6.64 -15.90
CA LEU A 100 6.70 5.50 -16.81
C LEU A 100 7.30 5.75 -18.20
N SER A 101 7.23 6.99 -18.68
CA SER A 101 7.85 7.45 -19.94
C SER A 101 9.19 8.14 -19.66
N THR A 102 10.25 7.68 -20.31
CA THR A 102 11.62 8.22 -20.18
C THR A 102 12.39 8.03 -21.49
N ARG A 103 13.42 8.85 -21.70
CA ARG A 103 14.32 8.78 -22.87
C ARG A 103 15.60 7.98 -22.62
N SER A 104 15.70 7.36 -21.45
CA SER A 104 16.81 6.49 -21.03
C SER A 104 16.27 5.11 -20.67
N GLU A 105 17.14 4.10 -20.60
CA GLU A 105 16.76 2.78 -20.12
C GLU A 105 16.27 2.83 -18.66
N HIS A 106 15.18 2.12 -18.37
CA HIS A 106 14.63 2.00 -17.03
C HIS A 106 15.55 1.16 -16.14
N LYS A 107 16.37 1.83 -15.34
CA LYS A 107 17.08 1.19 -14.23
C LYS A 107 16.06 0.62 -13.24
N GLN A 108 16.35 -0.56 -12.70
CA GLN A 108 15.48 -1.22 -11.73
C GLN A 108 15.17 -0.28 -10.55
N PHE A 109 13.88 -0.18 -10.23
CA PHE A 109 13.35 0.55 -9.09
C PHE A 109 13.25 -0.38 -7.87
N TYR A 110 13.55 0.13 -6.68
CA TYR A 110 13.71 -0.65 -5.44
C TYR A 110 12.76 -0.22 -4.32
N GLY A 111 11.82 0.69 -4.59
CA GLY A 111 10.89 1.28 -3.61
C GLY A 111 11.21 2.74 -3.28
N LEU A 112 10.47 3.33 -2.32
CA LEU A 112 10.60 4.71 -1.86
C LEU A 112 11.05 4.78 -0.39
N SER A 113 11.81 5.84 -0.07
CA SER A 113 12.05 6.24 1.32
C SER A 113 10.81 6.91 1.91
N PRO A 114 10.55 6.77 3.23
CA PRO A 114 9.68 7.68 3.98
C PRO A 114 10.03 9.15 3.70
N GLY A 115 11.33 9.45 3.51
CA GLY A 115 11.87 10.74 3.12
C GLY A 115 11.78 11.08 1.62
N SER A 116 10.93 10.43 0.82
CA SER A 116 10.75 10.73 -0.61
C SER A 116 12.08 10.56 -1.39
N LEU A 117 12.46 11.51 -2.25
CA LEU A 117 13.74 11.54 -2.97
C LEU A 117 14.91 12.07 -2.13
N SER A 118 14.67 12.49 -0.89
CA SER A 118 15.73 12.98 -0.01
C SER A 118 16.67 11.84 0.36
N ARG A 119 17.85 11.84 -0.27
CA ARG A 119 18.97 11.05 0.20
C ARG A 119 19.55 11.74 1.44
N GLY A 120 19.11 11.29 2.62
CA GLY A 120 19.63 11.76 3.90
C GLY A 120 21.16 11.80 3.96
N GLY A 121 21.71 12.83 4.59
CA GLY A 121 23.12 13.19 4.48
C GLY A 121 24.02 12.35 5.36
N LEU A 122 24.04 12.64 6.66
CA LEU A 122 24.78 11.89 7.67
C LEU A 122 23.86 10.90 8.41
N VAL A 123 24.47 10.03 9.23
CA VAL A 123 23.79 8.93 9.92
C VAL A 123 22.65 9.46 10.80
N GLY A 124 21.41 9.20 10.40
CA GLY A 124 20.19 9.58 11.11
C GLY A 124 19.24 10.52 10.35
N GLU A 125 19.66 11.13 9.24
CA GLU A 125 18.85 12.04 8.43
C GLU A 125 18.05 11.28 7.35
N ASP A 126 16.80 11.70 7.07
CA ASP A 126 15.88 11.21 6.01
C ASP A 126 15.95 9.70 5.66
N TYR A 127 16.10 8.86 6.70
CA TYR A 127 16.34 7.42 6.59
C TYR A 127 17.44 7.02 5.59
N ALA A 128 18.46 7.87 5.40
CA ALA A 128 19.52 7.76 4.39
C ALA A 128 19.03 7.56 2.94
N GLY A 129 17.74 7.81 2.65
CA GLY A 129 17.10 7.47 1.38
C GLY A 129 16.91 5.97 1.12
N HIS A 130 16.91 5.13 2.16
CA HIS A 130 16.59 3.69 2.05
C HIS A 130 15.10 3.46 1.78
N SER A 131 14.73 2.34 1.14
CA SER A 131 13.33 1.88 1.06
C SER A 131 13.01 0.92 2.20
N PHE A 132 11.76 0.97 2.66
CA PHE A 132 11.22 0.24 3.81
C PHE A 132 9.83 -0.32 3.48
N TRP A 133 9.25 -1.14 4.37
CA TRP A 133 7.83 -1.54 4.38
C TRP A 133 6.83 -0.37 4.25
N ASP A 134 7.26 0.86 4.58
CA ASP A 134 6.61 2.13 4.25
C ASP A 134 6.14 2.21 2.79
N THR A 135 6.92 1.65 1.86
CA THR A 135 6.47 1.41 0.49
C THR A 135 5.33 0.40 0.48
N GLU A 136 5.60 -0.90 0.51
CA GLU A 136 4.64 -1.98 0.21
C GLU A 136 3.34 -1.98 1.03
N THR A 137 3.39 -1.51 2.27
CA THR A 137 2.24 -1.60 3.20
C THR A 137 1.41 -0.31 3.22
N TRP A 138 1.97 0.85 2.87
CA TRP A 138 1.35 2.15 3.18
C TRP A 138 1.29 3.14 2.01
N ILE A 139 2.43 3.52 1.44
CA ILE A 139 2.45 4.28 0.18
C ILE A 139 1.79 3.44 -0.91
N TYR A 140 2.18 2.16 -0.96
CA TYR A 140 1.91 1.29 -2.07
C TYR A 140 0.44 0.96 -2.29
N PRO A 141 -0.41 0.62 -1.30
CA PRO A 141 -1.84 0.40 -1.57
C PRO A 141 -2.53 1.64 -2.15
N SER A 142 -2.11 2.83 -1.71
CA SER A 142 -2.61 4.13 -2.21
C SER A 142 -2.13 4.42 -3.63
N VAL A 143 -0.92 3.98 -3.97
CA VAL A 143 -0.34 4.08 -5.33
C VAL A 143 -0.83 2.96 -6.25
N LEU A 144 -1.11 1.76 -5.75
CA LEU A 144 -1.39 0.50 -6.46
C LEU A 144 -2.71 0.52 -7.24
N LEU A 145 -3.69 1.29 -6.76
CA LEU A 145 -4.88 1.66 -7.54
C LEU A 145 -4.53 2.41 -8.85
N PHE A 146 -3.25 2.77 -9.01
CA PHE A 146 -2.65 3.42 -10.16
C PHE A 146 -1.36 2.71 -10.70
N TYR A 147 -0.38 2.22 -9.90
CA TYR A 147 0.97 1.72 -10.32
C TYR A 147 1.67 0.65 -9.36
N PRO A 148 2.41 -0.43 -9.80
CA PRO A 148 2.85 -1.58 -8.92
C PRO A 148 4.39 -2.03 -8.84
N LYS A 149 5.00 -2.36 -7.64
CA LYS A 149 6.13 -3.33 -7.27
C LYS A 149 7.12 -3.01 -6.06
N PHE A 150 7.37 -4.01 -5.17
CA PHE A 150 8.66 -4.46 -4.49
C PHE A 150 8.85 -4.74 -2.93
N PRO A 151 9.87 -4.29 -2.10
CA PRO A 151 10.46 -5.11 -0.96
C PRO A 151 10.95 -4.46 0.42
N TRP A 152 11.37 -5.25 1.45
CA TRP A 152 11.73 -4.88 2.89
C TRP A 152 12.73 -3.73 3.11
N GLU A 153 14.00 -4.00 3.49
CA GLU A 153 15.10 -3.02 3.55
C GLU A 153 16.05 -3.32 2.39
N SER A 154 15.70 -2.81 1.21
CA SER A 154 16.40 -3.10 -0.04
C SER A 154 16.97 -1.83 -0.64
N ALA A 155 18.26 -1.85 -0.92
CA ALA A 155 18.93 -0.86 -1.76
C ALA A 155 19.24 -1.42 -3.16
N ARG A 156 20.19 -0.78 -3.85
CA ARG A 156 20.64 -1.00 -5.25
C ARG A 156 20.86 -2.46 -5.69
N THR A 157 21.03 -3.41 -4.79
CA THR A 157 21.41 -4.80 -5.09
C THR A 157 20.30 -5.83 -4.87
N GLY A 158 19.15 -5.45 -4.27
CA GLY A 158 18.15 -6.44 -3.81
C GLY A 158 18.64 -7.34 -2.67
N VAL A 159 19.78 -6.99 -2.05
CA VAL A 159 20.30 -7.62 -0.83
C VAL A 159 19.84 -6.77 0.35
N ASP A 160 19.56 -7.42 1.47
CA ASP A 160 19.27 -6.77 2.75
C ASP A 160 20.39 -5.77 3.13
N VAL A 161 19.99 -4.57 3.54
CA VAL A 161 20.90 -3.50 3.97
C VAL A 161 20.64 -2.99 5.39
N THR A 162 19.87 -3.73 6.20
CA THR A 162 19.55 -3.33 7.58
C THR A 162 20.84 -3.06 8.37
N PRO A 163 20.98 -1.89 9.04
CA PRO A 163 22.23 -1.53 9.70
C PRO A 163 22.64 -2.54 10.78
N TYR A 164 23.96 -2.67 11.02
CA TYR A 164 24.54 -3.67 11.92
C TYR A 164 23.92 -3.74 13.34
N GLY A 165 23.39 -2.62 13.87
CA GLY A 165 22.70 -2.58 15.17
C GLY A 165 21.30 -3.21 15.18
N TYR A 166 20.72 -3.46 14.01
CA TYR A 166 19.33 -3.92 13.82
C TYR A 166 19.23 -5.27 13.11
N LEU A 167 20.35 -5.96 12.81
CA LEU A 167 20.36 -7.24 12.09
C LEU A 167 19.47 -8.34 12.72
N VAL A 168 19.18 -8.26 14.02
CA VAL A 168 18.20 -9.14 14.70
C VAL A 168 16.81 -9.01 14.06
N ILE A 169 16.42 -7.80 13.67
CA ILE A 169 15.15 -7.49 12.98
C ILE A 169 15.16 -8.17 11.61
N ALA A 170 16.12 -7.83 10.73
CA ALA A 170 16.27 -8.45 9.40
C ALA A 170 16.33 -9.99 9.44
N THR A 171 17.03 -10.57 10.42
CA THR A 171 17.16 -12.03 10.54
C THR A 171 15.82 -12.71 10.81
N TYR A 172 14.91 -12.07 11.57
CA TYR A 172 13.72 -12.73 12.11
C TYR A 172 12.38 -12.18 11.59
N GLN A 173 12.30 -10.91 11.13
CA GLN A 173 11.08 -10.26 10.63
C GLN A 173 10.72 -10.68 9.20
N GLN A 174 10.55 -11.98 9.03
CA GLN A 174 10.45 -12.66 7.74
C GLN A 174 9.09 -12.48 7.06
N HIS A 175 8.13 -11.80 7.71
CA HIS A 175 6.76 -11.62 7.19
C HIS A 175 6.72 -10.84 5.87
N ILE A 176 7.74 -10.03 5.55
CA ILE A 176 7.88 -9.37 4.23
C ILE A 176 7.61 -10.33 3.07
N THR A 177 8.15 -11.56 3.10
CA THR A 177 7.98 -12.50 1.98
C THR A 177 6.50 -12.86 1.78
N GLY A 178 5.70 -12.77 2.83
CA GLY A 178 4.25 -12.83 2.80
C GLY A 178 3.59 -11.50 2.39
N ASP A 179 4.09 -10.36 2.86
CA ASP A 179 3.56 -9.02 2.51
C ASP A 179 3.72 -8.73 1.01
N ILE A 180 4.85 -9.08 0.40
CA ILE A 180 5.07 -9.01 -1.06
C ILE A 180 4.07 -9.92 -1.79
N SER A 181 3.80 -11.11 -1.25
CA SER A 181 2.81 -12.03 -1.81
C SER A 181 1.38 -11.50 -1.62
N PHE A 182 1.11 -10.74 -0.57
CA PHE A 182 -0.17 -10.06 -0.32
C PHE A 182 -0.34 -8.82 -1.22
N ALA A 183 0.72 -8.05 -1.46
CA ALA A 183 0.77 -6.99 -2.46
C ALA A 183 0.51 -7.54 -3.87
N ALA A 184 1.09 -8.70 -4.22
CA ALA A 184 0.76 -9.42 -5.45
C ALA A 184 -0.71 -9.89 -5.48
N ARG A 185 -1.23 -10.46 -4.38
CA ARG A 185 -2.65 -10.85 -4.23
C ARG A 185 -3.59 -9.68 -4.51
N GLN A 186 -3.32 -8.50 -3.95
CA GLN A 186 -4.12 -7.29 -4.18
C GLN A 186 -4.01 -6.78 -5.63
N TYR A 187 -2.80 -6.77 -6.22
CA TYR A 187 -2.62 -6.40 -7.63
C TYR A 187 -3.40 -7.32 -8.58
N ILE A 188 -3.33 -8.63 -8.36
CA ILE A 188 -4.10 -9.63 -9.14
C ILE A 188 -5.60 -9.41 -8.96
N ALA A 189 -6.07 -9.17 -7.73
CA ALA A 189 -7.47 -8.92 -7.42
C ALA A 189 -8.01 -7.61 -8.04
N ALA A 190 -7.20 -6.55 -8.12
CA ALA A 190 -7.61 -5.28 -8.70
C ALA A 190 -7.63 -5.32 -10.25
N THR A 191 -6.66 -5.98 -10.86
CA THR A 191 -6.39 -5.86 -12.30
C THR A 191 -6.81 -7.07 -13.14
N GLY A 192 -6.78 -8.27 -12.55
CA GLY A 192 -6.86 -9.52 -13.30
C GLY A 192 -5.72 -9.72 -14.31
N ASP A 193 -4.52 -9.12 -14.13
CA ASP A 193 -3.45 -9.17 -15.13
C ASP A 193 -2.84 -10.59 -15.28
N ARG A 194 -3.46 -11.36 -16.17
CA ARG A 194 -3.00 -12.69 -16.60
C ARG A 194 -1.68 -12.62 -17.37
N LYS A 195 -1.32 -11.50 -18.03
CA LYS A 195 -0.03 -11.38 -18.75
C LYS A 195 1.12 -11.25 -17.76
N TRP A 196 0.93 -10.46 -16.70
CA TRP A 196 1.90 -10.38 -15.61
C TRP A 196 2.08 -11.75 -14.93
N LEU A 197 0.99 -12.47 -14.63
CA LEU A 197 1.04 -13.83 -14.08
C LEU A 197 1.70 -14.86 -15.02
N MET A 198 1.53 -14.74 -16.34
CA MET A 198 2.21 -15.61 -17.32
C MET A 198 3.66 -15.20 -17.60
N SER A 199 4.11 -14.05 -17.11
CA SER A 199 5.51 -13.64 -17.19
C SER A 199 6.31 -14.26 -16.05
N GLU A 200 7.59 -14.56 -16.30
CA GLU A 200 8.52 -15.07 -15.29
C GLU A 200 8.55 -14.14 -14.05
N TYR A 201 8.52 -12.82 -14.24
CA TYR A 201 8.51 -11.85 -13.14
C TYR A 201 7.33 -11.97 -12.17
N GLY A 202 6.13 -12.32 -12.65
CA GLY A 202 4.93 -12.43 -11.81
C GLY A 202 4.65 -13.86 -11.35
N GLY A 203 4.84 -14.82 -12.27
CA GLY A 203 4.67 -16.24 -11.98
C GLY A 203 5.71 -16.79 -11.01
N ASP A 204 6.97 -16.36 -11.12
CA ASP A 204 8.04 -16.79 -10.22
C ASP A 204 7.95 -16.08 -8.88
N LEU A 205 7.61 -14.78 -8.84
CA LEU A 205 7.43 -14.06 -7.57
C LEU A 205 6.43 -14.76 -6.65
N VAL A 206 5.25 -15.09 -7.17
CA VAL A 206 4.20 -15.77 -6.40
C VAL A 206 4.57 -17.21 -6.05
N TYR A 207 5.28 -17.92 -6.92
CA TYR A 207 5.69 -19.31 -6.66
C TYR A 207 6.86 -19.39 -5.64
N GLU A 208 7.81 -18.46 -5.70
CA GLU A 208 9.00 -18.44 -4.86
C GLU A 208 8.70 -17.92 -3.45
N THR A 209 7.77 -16.98 -3.27
CA THR A 209 7.27 -16.62 -1.92
C THR A 209 6.59 -17.82 -1.25
N ALA A 210 5.78 -18.59 -1.98
CA ALA A 210 5.19 -19.83 -1.50
C ALA A 210 6.25 -20.92 -1.21
N ARG A 211 7.28 -21.05 -2.08
CA ARG A 211 8.39 -22.00 -1.88
C ARG A 211 9.20 -21.70 -0.63
N PHE A 212 9.48 -20.42 -0.37
CA PHE A 212 10.10 -19.97 0.88
C PHE A 212 9.27 -20.42 2.10
N TRP A 213 8.00 -20.04 2.17
CA TRP A 213 7.15 -20.37 3.32
C TRP A 213 6.97 -21.87 3.53
N ALA A 214 6.78 -22.65 2.46
CA ALA A 214 6.69 -24.10 2.53
C ALA A 214 8.00 -24.78 2.97
N SER A 215 9.16 -24.14 2.74
CA SER A 215 10.46 -24.61 3.24
C SER A 215 10.77 -24.18 4.68
N ARG A 216 10.02 -23.20 5.21
CA ARG A 216 10.31 -22.51 6.48
C ARG A 216 9.59 -23.09 7.69
N VAL A 217 8.52 -23.84 7.47
CA VAL A 217 7.72 -24.50 8.51
C VAL A 217 8.40 -25.74 9.08
N VAL A 218 8.07 -26.07 10.32
CA VAL A 218 8.35 -27.38 10.95
C VAL A 218 7.03 -28.04 11.36
N TYR A 219 6.95 -29.38 11.38
CA TYR A 219 5.75 -30.07 11.85
C TYR A 219 5.82 -30.41 13.34
N SER A 220 4.77 -30.04 14.07
CA SER A 220 4.64 -30.24 15.51
C SER A 220 3.85 -31.51 15.79
N ASN A 221 4.51 -32.55 16.30
CA ASN A 221 3.82 -33.77 16.73
C ASN A 221 2.90 -33.56 17.94
N GLU A 222 3.20 -32.55 18.78
CA GLU A 222 2.40 -32.16 19.94
C GLU A 222 1.17 -31.37 19.50
N LYS A 223 1.34 -30.22 18.83
CA LYS A 223 0.24 -29.38 18.36
C LYS A 223 -0.53 -29.98 17.16
N LYS A 224 0.02 -31.03 16.51
CA LYS A 224 -0.47 -31.67 15.27
C LYS A 224 -0.68 -30.69 14.11
N LYS A 225 0.17 -29.66 14.06
CA LYS A 225 0.11 -28.51 13.16
C LYS A 225 1.52 -28.13 12.69
N TYR A 226 1.61 -27.38 11.62
CA TYR A 226 2.84 -26.74 11.15
C TYR A 226 3.10 -25.45 11.95
N GLU A 227 4.34 -25.21 12.30
CA GLU A 227 4.78 -24.06 13.10
C GLU A 227 5.84 -23.25 12.34
N ILE A 228 5.87 -21.94 12.59
CA ILE A 228 6.95 -21.05 12.14
C ILE A 228 7.66 -20.54 13.39
N LEU A 229 8.77 -21.20 13.71
CA LEU A 229 9.58 -20.89 14.89
C LEU A 229 10.62 -19.82 14.59
N THR A 230 11.01 -19.05 15.61
CA THR A 230 12.08 -18.04 15.55
C THR A 230 11.84 -16.97 14.47
N VAL A 231 10.79 -16.18 14.64
CA VAL A 231 10.44 -15.00 13.81
C VAL A 231 10.18 -13.77 14.68
N LEU A 232 10.27 -12.57 14.11
CA LEU A 232 9.82 -11.34 14.74
C LEU A 232 8.44 -10.99 14.14
N PRO A 233 7.42 -10.69 14.97
CA PRO A 233 6.13 -10.20 14.49
C PRO A 233 6.24 -8.78 13.90
N PRO A 234 5.20 -8.26 13.22
CA PRO A 234 4.97 -6.83 13.08
C PRO A 234 5.17 -6.01 14.36
N ASP A 235 4.84 -6.53 15.56
CA ASP A 235 5.36 -5.94 16.78
C ASP A 235 6.87 -6.16 16.94
N GLU A 236 7.65 -5.16 16.55
CA GLU A 236 9.10 -5.16 16.79
C GLU A 236 9.47 -5.17 18.28
N ASP A 237 8.63 -4.68 19.20
CA ASP A 237 8.97 -4.67 20.63
C ASP A 237 8.94 -6.09 21.23
N ALA A 238 8.32 -7.07 20.53
CA ALA A 238 8.43 -8.50 20.76
C ALA A 238 9.81 -9.13 20.41
N ARG A 239 10.92 -8.38 20.52
CA ARG A 239 12.31 -8.86 20.37
C ARG A 239 12.69 -9.95 21.41
N PRO A 240 13.79 -10.72 21.19
CA PRO A 240 14.60 -10.78 19.97
C PRO A 240 13.92 -11.58 18.85
N PHE A 241 13.12 -12.58 19.21
CA PHE A 241 12.26 -13.39 18.34
C PHE A 241 11.17 -14.05 19.18
N LYS A 242 10.19 -14.63 18.50
CA LYS A 242 9.03 -15.37 19.02
C LYS A 242 8.75 -16.60 18.14
N ASN A 243 7.80 -17.43 18.55
CA ASN A 243 7.31 -18.57 17.77
C ASN A 243 5.85 -18.34 17.41
N ASN A 244 5.47 -18.76 16.19
CA ASN A 244 4.10 -18.70 15.67
C ASN A 244 3.47 -17.29 15.74
N SER A 245 4.20 -16.27 15.28
CA SER A 245 3.61 -14.93 15.07
C SER A 245 2.35 -15.07 14.22
N VAL A 246 1.21 -14.64 14.75
CA VAL A 246 -0.10 -14.94 14.18
C VAL A 246 -0.29 -14.28 12.81
N PHE A 247 0.20 -13.04 12.65
CA PHE A 247 0.30 -12.37 11.36
C PHE A 247 1.23 -13.10 10.40
N THR A 248 2.44 -13.49 10.85
CA THR A 248 3.43 -14.19 10.02
C THR A 248 2.86 -15.52 9.47
N ASN A 249 2.13 -16.27 10.31
CA ASN A 249 1.50 -17.53 9.91
C ASN A 249 0.32 -17.30 8.94
N ALA A 250 -0.43 -16.20 9.07
CA ALA A 250 -1.48 -15.83 8.13
C ALA A 250 -0.93 -15.49 6.74
N VAL A 251 0.10 -14.62 6.65
CA VAL A 251 0.70 -14.25 5.36
C VAL A 251 1.46 -15.41 4.70
N ALA A 252 2.07 -16.30 5.50
CA ALA A 252 2.67 -17.54 5.01
C ALA A 252 1.63 -18.47 4.36
N SER A 253 0.49 -18.70 5.04
CA SER A 253 -0.62 -19.49 4.51
C SER A 253 -1.17 -18.87 3.21
N TYR A 254 -1.44 -17.56 3.21
CA TYR A 254 -1.99 -16.88 2.02
C TYR A 254 -1.02 -16.82 0.83
N SER A 255 0.29 -16.80 1.05
CA SER A 255 1.29 -16.90 -0.02
C SER A 255 1.16 -18.22 -0.77
N ILE A 256 1.08 -19.32 -0.02
CA ILE A 256 0.94 -20.67 -0.57
C ILE A 256 -0.43 -20.84 -1.25
N GLN A 257 -1.51 -20.38 -0.63
CA GLN A 257 -2.84 -20.39 -1.24
C GLN A 257 -2.88 -19.60 -2.55
N LEU A 258 -2.21 -18.44 -2.62
CA LEU A 258 -2.13 -17.64 -3.85
C LEU A 258 -1.42 -18.41 -4.97
N ALA A 259 -0.26 -19.00 -4.70
CA ALA A 259 0.47 -19.80 -5.68
C ALA A 259 -0.37 -20.94 -6.26
N HIS A 260 -1.15 -21.63 -5.42
CA HIS A 260 -2.11 -22.61 -5.91
C HIS A 260 -3.22 -21.96 -6.76
N ARG A 261 -3.84 -20.87 -6.29
CA ARG A 261 -4.95 -20.16 -6.96
C ARG A 261 -4.58 -19.57 -8.33
N VAL A 262 -3.30 -19.37 -8.63
CA VAL A 262 -2.82 -18.93 -9.96
C VAL A 262 -2.07 -20.02 -10.75
N SER A 263 -1.85 -21.21 -10.19
CA SER A 263 -1.05 -22.29 -10.80
C SER A 263 -1.48 -22.67 -12.23
N CYS A 264 -2.79 -22.69 -12.51
CA CYS A 264 -3.31 -22.98 -13.85
C CYS A 264 -2.97 -21.89 -14.90
N ILE A 265 -2.63 -20.68 -14.45
CA ILE A 265 -2.18 -19.55 -15.28
C ILE A 265 -0.66 -19.57 -15.42
N THR A 266 0.07 -19.62 -14.30
CA THR A 266 1.54 -19.58 -14.25
C THR A 266 2.21 -20.86 -14.76
N LYS A 267 1.46 -21.97 -14.82
CA LYS A 267 1.94 -23.34 -15.12
C LYS A 267 2.98 -23.89 -14.13
N LYS A 268 3.22 -23.21 -13.01
CA LYS A 268 4.07 -23.69 -11.91
C LYS A 268 3.31 -24.79 -11.13
N VAL A 269 3.95 -25.93 -10.91
CA VAL A 269 3.36 -27.06 -10.17
C VAL A 269 3.52 -26.83 -8.68
N VAL A 270 2.43 -26.54 -7.98
CA VAL A 270 2.41 -26.44 -6.52
C VAL A 270 2.24 -27.84 -5.90
N PRO A 271 3.18 -28.33 -5.07
CA PRO A 271 3.06 -29.63 -4.40
C PRO A 271 1.86 -29.69 -3.46
N GLN A 272 1.12 -30.81 -3.46
CA GLN A 272 -0.07 -30.99 -2.61
C GLN A 272 0.20 -30.80 -1.11
N HIS A 273 1.41 -31.14 -0.63
CA HIS A 273 1.77 -30.94 0.77
C HIS A 273 1.93 -29.46 1.17
N TRP A 274 2.09 -28.53 0.22
CA TRP A 274 2.04 -27.10 0.52
C TRP A 274 0.62 -26.66 0.89
N LEU A 275 -0.41 -27.23 0.26
CA LEU A 275 -1.81 -26.96 0.65
C LEU A 275 -2.14 -27.51 2.04
N ASP A 276 -1.58 -28.65 2.42
CA ASP A 276 -1.67 -29.17 3.78
C ASP A 276 -0.98 -28.21 4.77
N ILE A 277 0.25 -27.77 4.47
CA ILE A 277 0.95 -26.73 5.26
C ILE A 277 0.08 -25.48 5.44
N ALA A 278 -0.46 -24.92 4.35
CA ALA A 278 -1.27 -23.71 4.41
C ALA A 278 -2.56 -23.90 5.23
N SER A 279 -3.18 -25.08 5.18
CA SER A 279 -4.41 -25.41 5.90
C SER A 279 -4.17 -25.82 7.36
N ASN A 280 -2.96 -26.26 7.69
CA ASN A 280 -2.58 -26.80 8.99
C ASN A 280 -1.44 -26.04 9.67
N LEU A 281 -1.17 -24.79 9.29
CA LEU A 281 -0.43 -23.85 10.13
C LEU A 281 -1.12 -23.65 11.49
N TYR A 282 -0.33 -23.51 12.54
CA TYR A 282 -0.80 -23.22 13.89
C TYR A 282 -1.07 -21.72 14.06
N PHE A 283 -2.11 -21.38 14.82
CA PHE A 283 -2.45 -20.01 15.17
C PHE A 283 -2.66 -19.96 16.70
N PRO A 284 -1.81 -19.24 17.45
CA PRO A 284 -1.99 -19.11 18.89
C PRO A 284 -3.33 -18.43 19.22
N PHE A 285 -4.11 -19.01 20.11
CA PHE A 285 -5.48 -18.57 20.40
C PHE A 285 -5.87 -18.93 21.84
N ASP A 286 -6.38 -17.94 22.58
CA ASP A 286 -6.95 -18.17 23.90
C ASP A 286 -8.46 -18.44 23.80
N ASN A 287 -8.85 -19.63 24.25
CA ASN A 287 -10.25 -20.05 24.27
C ASN A 287 -11.07 -19.38 25.38
N ALA A 288 -10.44 -18.86 26.44
CA ALA A 288 -11.15 -18.22 27.55
C ALA A 288 -11.64 -16.80 27.21
N THR A 289 -10.83 -16.03 26.48
CA THR A 289 -11.17 -14.69 25.99
C THR A 289 -11.71 -14.67 24.55
N GLN A 290 -11.61 -15.79 23.81
CA GLN A 290 -11.90 -15.85 22.36
C GLN A 290 -11.07 -14.81 21.59
N THR A 291 -9.75 -14.85 21.76
CA THR A 291 -8.81 -13.86 21.21
C THR A 291 -7.61 -14.58 20.60
N HIS A 292 -7.13 -14.12 19.44
CA HIS A 292 -5.85 -14.55 18.91
C HIS A 292 -4.72 -14.05 19.81
N LEU A 293 -3.76 -14.93 20.14
CA LEU A 293 -2.52 -14.52 20.80
C LEU A 293 -1.51 -14.16 19.70
N GLU A 294 -0.81 -13.04 19.86
CA GLU A 294 0.15 -12.56 18.86
C GLU A 294 1.25 -13.58 18.54
N TYR A 295 1.68 -14.35 19.55
CA TYR A 295 2.67 -15.41 19.47
C TYR A 295 2.51 -16.43 20.60
N ASP A 296 3.24 -17.56 20.54
CA ASP A 296 3.29 -18.56 21.61
C ASP A 296 3.70 -17.92 22.96
N GLY A 297 2.76 -17.87 23.92
CA GLY A 297 2.99 -17.36 25.27
C GLY A 297 2.80 -15.85 25.45
N PHE A 298 2.10 -15.15 24.56
CA PHE A 298 1.72 -13.75 24.74
C PHE A 298 0.86 -13.53 26.01
N ASP A 299 1.17 -12.51 26.81
CA ASP A 299 0.36 -12.12 27.97
C ASP A 299 -0.56 -10.93 27.63
N LEU A 300 -1.84 -11.23 27.42
CA LEU A 300 -2.93 -10.29 27.11
C LEU A 300 -3.20 -9.21 28.20
N LYS A 301 -2.48 -9.22 29.32
CA LYS A 301 -2.69 -8.27 30.43
C LYS A 301 -1.53 -7.33 30.68
N ASN A 302 -0.30 -7.77 30.41
CA ASN A 302 0.92 -7.05 30.80
C ASN A 302 1.89 -6.77 29.63
N THR A 303 1.65 -7.32 28.44
CA THR A 303 2.51 -7.08 27.27
C THR A 303 2.13 -5.77 26.60
N ILE A 304 3.05 -4.81 26.53
CA ILE A 304 2.88 -3.57 25.77
C ILE A 304 3.54 -3.73 24.39
N ILE A 305 2.82 -3.40 23.32
CA ILE A 305 3.24 -3.60 21.92
C ILE A 305 3.50 -2.26 21.20
N LYS A 306 4.36 -2.27 20.17
CA LYS A 306 4.68 -1.10 19.32
C LYS A 306 3.49 -0.65 18.49
N GLN A 307 2.87 -1.58 17.75
CA GLN A 307 2.01 -1.30 16.61
C GLN A 307 1.05 -2.46 16.30
N ALA A 308 0.10 -2.26 15.38
CA ALA A 308 -0.84 -3.29 14.98
C ALA A 308 -0.16 -4.58 14.49
N ASP A 309 -0.48 -5.70 15.13
CA ASP A 309 -0.10 -7.05 14.70
C ASP A 309 -1.35 -7.92 14.49
N VAL A 310 -1.93 -8.45 15.56
CA VAL A 310 -3.14 -9.30 15.53
C VAL A 310 -4.32 -8.62 14.83
N VAL A 311 -4.45 -7.31 15.00
CA VAL A 311 -5.51 -6.49 14.36
C VAL A 311 -5.41 -6.53 12.83
N LEU A 312 -4.22 -6.76 12.27
CA LEU A 312 -3.97 -6.89 10.82
C LEU A 312 -4.60 -8.14 10.22
N LEU A 313 -4.86 -9.19 11.02
CA LEU A 313 -5.56 -10.40 10.59
C LEU A 313 -6.92 -10.06 9.99
N GLY A 314 -7.72 -9.22 10.66
CA GLY A 314 -9.04 -8.85 10.16
C GLY A 314 -8.97 -7.83 9.01
N PHE A 315 -8.08 -6.84 9.09
CA PHE A 315 -7.77 -5.94 7.97
C PHE A 315 -6.33 -5.44 8.09
N PRO A 316 -5.48 -5.55 7.05
CA PRO A 316 -5.85 -5.78 5.64
C PRO A 316 -6.03 -7.24 5.22
N LEU A 317 -5.61 -8.22 6.03
CA LEU A 317 -5.56 -9.62 5.55
C LEU A 317 -6.92 -10.27 5.30
N MET A 318 -7.99 -9.83 5.98
CA MET A 318 -9.34 -10.43 5.90
C MET A 318 -9.34 -11.94 6.21
N TRP A 319 -8.52 -12.34 7.19
CA TRP A 319 -8.43 -13.71 7.69
C TRP A 319 -9.79 -14.18 8.25
N PRO A 320 -10.30 -15.36 7.85
CA PRO A 320 -11.60 -15.84 8.30
C PRO A 320 -11.67 -16.04 9.82
N MET A 321 -12.46 -15.21 10.47
CA MET A 321 -12.74 -15.25 11.91
C MET A 321 -14.19 -14.87 12.19
N ASN A 322 -14.70 -15.22 13.38
CA ASN A 322 -16.06 -14.82 13.78
C ASN A 322 -16.08 -13.37 14.29
N LYS A 323 -17.28 -12.75 14.36
CA LYS A 323 -17.45 -11.34 14.78
C LYS A 323 -17.26 -11.08 16.27
N GLU A 324 -17.11 -12.12 17.09
CA GLU A 324 -16.78 -12.02 18.52
C GLU A 324 -15.25 -11.93 18.67
N VAL A 325 -14.52 -12.88 18.09
CA VAL A 325 -13.05 -12.86 17.99
C VAL A 325 -12.54 -11.55 17.38
N ARG A 326 -13.10 -11.11 16.23
CA ARG A 326 -12.71 -9.82 15.63
C ARG A 326 -12.90 -8.63 16.58
N ARG A 327 -13.92 -8.65 17.45
CA ARG A 327 -14.15 -7.61 18.46
C ARG A 327 -13.17 -7.73 19.62
N ASN A 328 -12.91 -8.94 20.09
CA ASN A 328 -12.05 -9.19 21.23
C ASN A 328 -10.59 -8.87 20.86
N ASP A 329 -10.11 -9.28 19.68
CA ASP A 329 -8.81 -8.87 19.13
C ASP A 329 -8.66 -7.33 19.13
N LEU A 330 -9.66 -6.58 18.68
CA LEU A 330 -9.62 -5.11 18.71
C LEU A 330 -9.62 -4.53 20.13
N LEU A 331 -10.46 -5.07 21.04
CA LEU A 331 -10.60 -4.55 22.41
C LEU A 331 -9.43 -4.93 23.34
N PHE A 332 -8.75 -6.05 23.09
CA PHE A 332 -7.55 -6.44 23.84
C PHE A 332 -6.31 -5.71 23.33
N TYR A 333 -6.10 -5.57 22.03
CA TYR A 333 -4.85 -4.99 21.51
C TYR A 333 -4.82 -3.45 21.46
N GLU A 334 -5.97 -2.76 21.46
CA GLU A 334 -6.04 -1.30 21.57
C GLU A 334 -5.36 -0.75 22.86
N PRO A 335 -5.67 -1.19 24.09
CA PRO A 335 -5.05 -0.69 25.31
C PRO A 335 -3.60 -1.18 25.52
N LEU A 336 -3.19 -2.26 24.86
CA LEU A 336 -1.82 -2.79 24.92
C LEU A 336 -0.87 -2.05 23.95
N THR A 337 -1.40 -1.41 22.92
CA THR A 337 -0.60 -0.58 21.99
C THR A 337 -0.12 0.70 22.70
N ARG A 338 1.20 0.91 22.77
CA ARG A 338 1.78 2.08 23.46
C ARG A 338 1.32 3.41 22.86
N ALA A 339 1.25 4.45 23.70
CA ALA A 339 0.78 5.78 23.30
C ALA A 339 1.63 6.41 22.18
N SER A 340 2.93 6.13 22.16
CA SER A 340 3.90 6.50 21.11
C SER A 340 4.01 5.48 19.96
N GLY A 341 3.00 4.61 19.79
CA GLY A 341 2.88 3.68 18.67
C GLY A 341 2.41 4.41 17.40
N PRO A 342 2.92 4.03 16.22
CA PRO A 342 2.75 4.82 14.99
C PRO A 342 1.30 4.90 14.52
N ALA A 343 0.94 6.07 13.98
CA ALA A 343 -0.43 6.50 13.69
C ALA A 343 -1.26 5.48 12.84
N MET A 344 -0.59 4.78 11.93
CA MET A 344 -1.12 3.66 11.12
C MET A 344 -1.92 2.61 11.92
N THR A 345 -1.55 2.36 13.18
CA THR A 345 -2.18 1.35 14.04
C THR A 345 -3.65 1.70 14.31
N TRP A 346 -3.95 2.99 14.47
CA TRP A 346 -5.30 3.48 14.77
C TRP A 346 -6.21 3.43 13.54
N SER A 347 -5.64 3.47 12.33
CA SER A 347 -6.37 3.22 11.09
C SER A 347 -6.89 1.79 11.01
N MET A 348 -6.06 0.81 11.36
CA MET A 348 -6.44 -0.61 11.33
C MET A 348 -7.53 -0.92 12.37
N HIS A 349 -7.44 -0.30 13.55
CA HIS A 349 -8.51 -0.33 14.56
C HIS A 349 -9.80 0.35 14.05
N THR A 350 -9.69 1.52 13.39
CA THR A 350 -10.85 2.23 12.80
C THR A 350 -11.63 1.32 11.85
N ILE A 351 -10.91 0.67 10.91
CA ILE A 351 -11.52 -0.24 9.93
C ILE A 351 -12.21 -1.40 10.64
N GLY A 352 -11.56 -2.01 11.65
CA GLY A 352 -12.12 -3.11 12.42
C GLY A 352 -13.38 -2.75 13.23
N PHE A 353 -13.42 -1.58 13.87
CA PHE A 353 -14.62 -1.13 14.57
C PHE A 353 -15.77 -0.79 13.59
N LEU A 354 -15.47 -0.26 12.40
CA LEU A 354 -16.47 -0.05 11.34
C LEU A 354 -17.05 -1.38 10.81
N GLU A 355 -16.22 -2.42 10.61
CA GLU A 355 -16.67 -3.78 10.25
C GLU A 355 -17.66 -4.37 11.27
N LEU A 356 -17.51 -3.99 12.53
CA LEU A 356 -18.33 -4.44 13.65
C LEU A 356 -19.54 -3.55 13.95
N ASN A 357 -19.74 -2.49 13.16
CA ASN A 357 -20.76 -1.44 13.37
C ASN A 357 -20.60 -0.65 14.69
N ASP A 358 -19.39 -0.60 15.24
CA ASP A 358 -19.05 0.16 16.45
C ASP A 358 -18.55 1.56 16.07
N PHE A 359 -19.49 2.40 15.62
CA PHE A 359 -19.20 3.68 14.99
C PHE A 359 -18.63 4.72 15.98
N ASP A 360 -19.08 4.70 17.23
CA ASP A 360 -18.58 5.61 18.27
C ASP A 360 -17.13 5.27 18.61
N LYS A 361 -16.80 3.97 18.71
CA LYS A 361 -15.44 3.50 18.98
C LYS A 361 -14.52 3.74 17.78
N ALA A 362 -14.98 3.47 16.56
CA ALA A 362 -14.27 3.82 15.33
C ALA A 362 -13.94 5.32 15.27
N GLN A 363 -14.92 6.19 15.56
CA GLN A 363 -14.75 7.64 15.55
C GLN A 363 -13.81 8.15 16.65
N GLN A 364 -13.71 7.44 17.79
CA GLN A 364 -12.72 7.72 18.83
C GLN A 364 -11.29 7.42 18.35
N VAL A 365 -11.05 6.24 17.77
CA VAL A 365 -9.69 5.85 17.35
C VAL A 365 -9.24 6.51 16.05
N PHE A 366 -10.16 6.82 15.12
CA PHE A 366 -9.83 7.42 13.81
C PHE A 366 -9.06 8.73 13.93
N ARG A 367 -9.40 9.56 14.92
CA ARG A 367 -8.69 10.82 15.23
C ARG A 367 -7.19 10.61 15.46
N ARG A 368 -6.83 9.54 16.18
CA ARG A 368 -5.44 9.17 16.48
C ARG A 368 -4.64 8.76 15.24
N ALA A 369 -5.28 8.55 14.09
CA ALA A 369 -4.63 8.26 12.82
C ALA A 369 -4.19 9.52 12.04
N TYR A 370 -4.64 10.72 12.41
CA TYR A 370 -4.34 11.96 11.66
C TYR A 370 -4.14 13.24 12.48
N GLU A 371 -4.37 13.24 13.81
CA GLU A 371 -4.19 14.44 14.65
C GLU A 371 -2.71 14.83 14.92
N THR A 372 -1.72 14.15 14.30
CA THR A 372 -0.31 14.55 14.31
C THR A 372 -0.06 15.74 13.36
N TYR A 373 0.24 16.91 13.93
CA TYR A 373 0.65 18.08 13.14
C TYR A 373 1.98 17.82 12.43
N ILE A 374 1.93 17.75 11.09
CA ILE A 374 2.96 17.12 10.23
C ILE A 374 2.97 15.60 10.45
N TRP A 375 2.85 14.83 9.36
CA TRP A 375 2.95 13.37 9.40
C TRP A 375 4.29 12.98 10.05
N THR A 376 4.22 12.40 11.24
CA THR A 376 5.39 12.04 12.06
C THR A 376 5.19 10.64 12.63
N GLU A 377 6.28 9.87 12.78
CA GLU A 377 6.19 8.49 13.30
C GLU A 377 5.73 8.50 14.76
N ILE A 378 6.27 9.45 15.54
CA ILE A 378 6.04 9.63 16.96
C ILE A 378 5.54 11.07 17.20
N PRO A 379 4.45 11.30 17.96
CA PRO A 379 3.85 12.63 18.15
C PRO A 379 4.80 13.71 18.68
N GLU A 380 5.84 13.33 19.42
CA GLU A 380 6.89 14.21 19.93
C GLU A 380 7.91 14.69 18.87
N GLY A 381 7.72 14.35 17.59
CA GLY A 381 8.62 14.76 16.49
C GLY A 381 9.90 13.93 16.39
N LEU A 382 9.85 12.68 16.85
CA LEU A 382 10.93 11.70 16.76
C LEU A 382 10.57 10.60 15.73
N GLY A 383 11.57 9.87 15.24
CA GLY A 383 11.40 8.95 14.11
C GLY A 383 11.19 9.73 12.81
N ALA A 384 10.30 9.27 11.93
CA ALA A 384 10.03 9.97 10.67
C ALA A 384 9.52 11.39 10.87
N VAL A 385 10.07 12.31 10.07
CA VAL A 385 9.39 13.52 9.63
C VAL A 385 8.92 13.29 8.19
N ASN A 386 7.66 13.60 7.90
CA ASN A 386 6.94 13.18 6.69
C ASN A 386 6.63 11.66 6.64
N PHE A 387 6.09 11.13 7.73
CA PHE A 387 5.70 9.73 7.90
C PHE A 387 4.54 9.31 6.98
N ILE A 388 4.86 9.05 5.70
CA ILE A 388 3.92 8.60 4.68
C ILE A 388 3.28 7.23 4.98
N THR A 389 3.84 6.48 5.92
CA THR A 389 3.17 5.31 6.55
C THR A 389 1.88 5.69 7.28
N GLY A 390 1.90 6.74 8.11
CA GLY A 390 0.70 7.27 8.74
C GLY A 390 -0.33 7.75 7.71
N ALA A 391 0.13 8.45 6.67
CA ALA A 391 -0.73 8.94 5.59
C ALA A 391 -1.40 7.80 4.80
N GLY A 392 -0.64 6.76 4.45
CA GLY A 392 -1.16 5.56 3.79
C GLY A 392 -2.18 4.82 4.65
N GLY A 393 -1.91 4.71 5.96
CA GLY A 393 -2.86 4.11 6.91
C GLY A 393 -4.15 4.91 7.01
N PHE A 394 -4.06 6.24 7.15
CA PHE A 394 -5.22 7.13 7.15
C PHE A 394 -6.07 6.97 5.87
N LEU A 395 -5.45 6.91 4.68
CA LEU A 395 -6.15 6.66 3.42
C LEU A 395 -6.85 5.29 3.41
N GLN A 396 -6.24 4.24 3.97
CA GLN A 396 -6.90 2.94 4.12
C GLN A 396 -8.14 3.02 5.04
N ALA A 397 -8.09 3.80 6.13
CA ALA A 397 -9.26 4.04 6.98
C ALA A 397 -10.39 4.82 6.27
N VAL A 398 -10.06 5.69 5.31
CA VAL A 398 -11.07 6.38 4.48
C VAL A 398 -11.64 5.46 3.40
N ILE A 399 -10.79 4.75 2.65
CA ILE A 399 -11.19 3.93 1.47
C ILE A 399 -11.86 2.62 1.91
N PHE A 400 -11.20 1.86 2.79
CA PHE A 400 -11.64 0.53 3.21
C PHE A 400 -12.42 0.58 4.54
N GLY A 401 -12.16 1.56 5.40
CA GLY A 401 -12.99 1.83 6.58
C GLY A 401 -14.31 2.49 6.19
N TYR A 402 -14.32 3.82 6.14
CA TYR A 402 -15.55 4.61 5.90
C TYR A 402 -16.16 4.38 4.52
N GLY A 403 -15.36 4.09 3.49
CA GLY A 403 -15.86 3.69 2.17
C GLY A 403 -16.40 2.26 2.09
N GLY A 404 -16.13 1.42 3.09
CA GLY A 404 -16.58 0.02 3.15
C GLY A 404 -16.01 -0.91 2.06
N ILE A 405 -15.10 -0.44 1.20
CA ILE A 405 -14.59 -1.22 0.08
C ILE A 405 -13.82 -2.44 0.60
N ARG A 406 -14.06 -3.63 0.05
CA ARG A 406 -13.18 -4.82 0.21
C ARG A 406 -12.78 -5.33 -1.17
N LEU A 407 -11.56 -5.82 -1.29
CA LEU A 407 -10.99 -6.33 -2.53
C LEU A 407 -10.50 -7.75 -2.33
N THR A 408 -11.09 -8.70 -3.06
CA THR A 408 -10.72 -10.12 -3.02
C THR A 408 -10.42 -10.61 -4.44
N LEU A 409 -9.74 -11.75 -4.55
CA LEU A 409 -9.29 -12.33 -5.83
C LEU A 409 -10.39 -12.58 -6.86
N ASP A 410 -11.66 -12.62 -6.45
CA ASP A 410 -12.81 -12.93 -7.31
C ASP A 410 -13.95 -11.88 -7.23
N GLN A 411 -13.84 -10.88 -6.35
CA GLN A 411 -14.81 -9.78 -6.25
C GLN A 411 -14.26 -8.53 -5.55
N LEU A 412 -14.71 -7.36 -6.02
CA LEU A 412 -14.73 -6.11 -5.26
C LEU A 412 -16.12 -5.98 -4.62
N GLU A 413 -16.19 -5.54 -3.37
CA GLU A 413 -17.48 -5.30 -2.69
C GLU A 413 -17.48 -4.04 -1.83
N VAL A 414 -18.67 -3.60 -1.44
CA VAL A 414 -18.90 -2.54 -0.45
C VAL A 414 -19.66 -3.16 0.73
N MET A 415 -19.03 -3.20 1.90
CA MET A 415 -19.55 -3.80 3.14
C MET A 415 -20.55 -2.88 3.86
N PRO A 416 -21.84 -3.24 3.98
CA PRO A 416 -22.86 -2.35 4.51
C PRO A 416 -22.86 -2.27 6.06
N PRO A 417 -23.28 -1.14 6.65
CA PRO A 417 -23.42 0.18 6.04
C PRO A 417 -22.11 0.97 6.21
N PRO A 418 -21.34 1.27 5.14
CA PRO A 418 -20.31 2.28 5.23
C PRO A 418 -20.94 3.59 5.70
N ARG A 419 -20.31 4.25 6.67
CA ARG A 419 -20.77 5.55 7.16
C ARG A 419 -19.84 6.66 6.70
N LEU A 420 -20.37 7.86 6.68
CA LEU A 420 -19.59 9.05 6.39
C LEU A 420 -18.84 9.49 7.66
N PRO A 421 -17.56 9.90 7.56
CA PRO A 421 -16.78 10.32 8.72
C PRO A 421 -17.27 11.66 9.27
N ASN A 422 -17.20 11.83 10.60
CA ASN A 422 -17.58 13.06 11.31
C ASN A 422 -19.00 13.57 10.96
N GLN A 423 -19.11 14.68 10.22
CA GLN A 423 -20.38 15.30 9.79
C GLN A 423 -20.52 15.36 8.26
N ALA A 424 -19.71 14.58 7.53
CA ALA A 424 -19.74 14.58 6.07
C ALA A 424 -21.12 14.14 5.54
N LYS A 425 -21.60 14.79 4.48
CA LYS A 425 -22.91 14.52 3.84
C LYS A 425 -22.83 13.61 2.63
N LYS A 426 -21.62 13.45 2.07
CA LYS A 426 -21.30 12.62 0.93
C LYS A 426 -19.82 12.23 0.98
N LEU A 427 -19.48 11.04 0.48
CA LEU A 427 -18.12 10.60 0.17
C LEU A 427 -18.11 10.12 -1.28
N ILE A 428 -17.08 10.47 -2.05
CA ILE A 428 -17.00 10.09 -3.47
C ILE A 428 -15.59 9.59 -3.78
N PHE A 429 -15.53 8.40 -4.37
CA PHE A 429 -14.33 7.85 -4.98
C PHE A 429 -14.47 8.00 -6.50
N HIS A 430 -13.60 8.80 -7.10
CA HIS A 430 -13.57 9.00 -8.54
C HIS A 430 -12.52 8.13 -9.20
N GLY A 431 -12.90 7.42 -10.27
CA GLY A 431 -11.97 6.69 -11.11
C GLY A 431 -11.38 5.41 -10.50
N LEU A 432 -12.12 4.71 -9.63
CA LEU A 432 -11.75 3.39 -9.11
C LEU A 432 -11.51 2.42 -10.27
N LYS A 433 -10.30 1.85 -10.35
CA LYS A 433 -9.90 0.92 -11.41
C LYS A 433 -10.09 -0.52 -10.95
N TYR A 434 -10.95 -1.27 -11.64
CA TYR A 434 -11.22 -2.68 -11.34
C TYR A 434 -11.38 -3.47 -12.64
N HIS A 435 -10.53 -4.48 -12.87
CA HIS A 435 -10.53 -5.35 -14.06
C HIS A 435 -10.73 -4.57 -15.38
N GLY A 436 -9.94 -3.52 -15.62
CA GLY A 436 -10.01 -2.71 -16.86
C GLY A 436 -11.24 -1.81 -17.00
N ALA A 437 -12.12 -1.75 -15.99
CA ALA A 437 -13.14 -0.72 -15.85
C ALA A 437 -12.69 0.43 -14.97
N ILE A 438 -13.32 1.58 -15.17
CA ILE A 438 -13.17 2.82 -14.40
C ILE A 438 -14.55 3.19 -13.87
N LEU A 439 -14.68 3.17 -12.54
CA LEU A 439 -15.93 3.36 -11.80
C LEU A 439 -15.84 4.61 -10.92
N ASP A 440 -16.96 5.31 -10.75
CA ASP A 440 -17.13 6.19 -9.59
C ASP A 440 -18.02 5.50 -8.57
N LEU A 441 -17.70 5.64 -7.29
CA LEU A 441 -18.54 5.23 -6.16
C LEU A 441 -18.90 6.49 -5.34
N THR A 442 -20.18 6.84 -5.33
CA THR A 442 -20.77 7.82 -4.40
C THR A 442 -21.37 7.06 -3.21
N ILE A 443 -21.15 7.61 -2.01
CA ILE A 443 -21.87 7.26 -0.78
C ILE A 443 -22.54 8.52 -0.25
N ASP A 444 -23.84 8.47 0.05
CA ASP A 444 -24.55 9.45 0.86
C ASP A 444 -25.24 8.79 2.06
N ASN A 445 -26.00 9.53 2.87
CA ASN A 445 -26.66 9.02 4.07
C ASN A 445 -27.80 8.01 3.83
N GLN A 446 -28.19 7.76 2.57
CA GLN A 446 -29.30 6.89 2.19
C GLN A 446 -28.91 5.86 1.12
N ASN A 447 -27.98 6.18 0.21
CA ASN A 447 -27.68 5.37 -0.96
C ASN A 447 -26.18 5.28 -1.32
N TYR A 448 -25.86 4.22 -2.07
CA TYR A 448 -24.77 4.19 -3.04
C TYR A 448 -25.24 4.70 -4.39
N HIS A 449 -24.34 5.33 -5.12
CA HIS A 449 -24.40 5.31 -6.58
C HIS A 449 -23.11 4.76 -7.15
N ILE A 450 -23.22 3.96 -8.21
CA ILE A 450 -22.08 3.56 -9.03
C ILE A 450 -22.30 4.03 -10.46
N ASP A 451 -21.34 4.78 -10.99
CA ASP A 451 -21.33 5.28 -12.36
C ASP A 451 -20.16 4.61 -13.13
N VAL A 452 -20.45 3.83 -14.17
CA VAL A 452 -19.42 3.18 -15.00
C VAL A 452 -18.92 4.17 -16.06
N ARG A 453 -17.85 4.91 -15.75
CA ARG A 453 -17.23 5.89 -16.68
C ARG A 453 -16.69 5.24 -17.95
N LYS A 454 -16.03 4.09 -17.81
CA LYS A 454 -15.43 3.33 -18.92
C LYS A 454 -15.29 1.86 -18.54
N MET A 455 -15.50 0.97 -19.49
CA MET A 455 -15.15 -0.44 -19.46
C MET A 455 -14.61 -0.83 -20.84
N ASP A 456 -13.45 -1.50 -20.88
CA ASP A 456 -12.82 -1.94 -22.13
C ASP A 456 -13.67 -3.02 -22.83
N THR A 457 -13.70 -2.99 -24.17
CA THR A 457 -14.65 -3.75 -25.02
C THR A 457 -14.60 -5.27 -24.88
N ASN A 458 -13.52 -5.80 -24.33
CA ASN A 458 -13.26 -7.24 -24.23
C ASN A 458 -13.58 -7.79 -22.84
N ILE A 459 -14.20 -6.98 -21.98
CA ILE A 459 -14.45 -7.27 -20.57
C ILE A 459 -15.95 -7.27 -20.31
N SER A 460 -16.41 -8.26 -19.54
CA SER A 460 -17.74 -8.31 -18.96
C SER A 460 -17.63 -8.41 -17.45
N MET A 461 -18.52 -7.72 -16.74
CA MET A 461 -18.63 -7.78 -15.29
C MET A 461 -20.11 -7.83 -14.92
N SER A 462 -20.45 -8.61 -13.89
CA SER A 462 -21.77 -8.56 -13.28
C SER A 462 -21.71 -7.86 -11.92
N LEU A 463 -22.66 -6.96 -11.71
CA LEU A 463 -23.03 -6.51 -10.39
C LEU A 463 -23.99 -7.53 -9.79
N VAL A 464 -23.72 -7.97 -8.56
CA VAL A 464 -24.57 -8.87 -7.80
C VAL A 464 -25.03 -8.15 -6.54
N TYR A 465 -26.34 -8.14 -6.32
CA TYR A 465 -27.00 -7.48 -5.19
C TYR A 465 -27.49 -8.54 -4.19
N GLU A 466 -27.02 -8.47 -2.94
CA GLU A 466 -27.17 -9.58 -1.98
C GLU A 466 -28.65 -9.88 -1.61
N TYR A 467 -29.54 -8.89 -1.72
CA TYR A 467 -30.94 -9.02 -1.32
C TYR A 467 -31.84 -9.74 -2.33
N GLU A 468 -31.40 -9.86 -3.59
CA GLU A 468 -32.23 -10.39 -4.70
C GLU A 468 -31.53 -11.53 -5.49
N GLN A 469 -30.21 -11.70 -5.34
CA GLN A 469 -29.35 -12.59 -6.15
C GLN A 469 -29.33 -12.31 -7.66
N GLU A 470 -30.11 -11.36 -8.16
CA GLU A 470 -30.08 -10.92 -9.55
C GLU A 470 -28.69 -10.38 -9.94
N GLN A 471 -28.27 -10.72 -11.17
CA GLN A 471 -27.00 -10.32 -11.74
C GLN A 471 -27.23 -9.30 -12.85
N PHE A 472 -26.84 -8.05 -12.59
CA PHE A 472 -26.97 -6.96 -13.56
C PHE A 472 -25.65 -6.81 -14.33
N PRO A 473 -25.63 -7.00 -15.66
CA PRO A 473 -24.43 -6.79 -16.46
C PRO A 473 -24.06 -5.30 -16.45
N LEU A 474 -22.83 -4.96 -16.04
CA LEU A 474 -22.35 -3.59 -16.07
C LEU A 474 -22.05 -3.17 -17.51
N THR A 475 -22.46 -1.97 -17.88
CA THR A 475 -22.28 -1.41 -19.23
C THR A 475 -21.81 0.05 -19.17
N ASN A 476 -21.19 0.54 -20.24
CA ASN A 476 -20.65 1.91 -20.30
C ASN A 476 -21.74 2.97 -20.09
N ASN A 477 -21.47 3.93 -19.20
CA ASN A 477 -22.38 5.00 -18.78
C ASN A 477 -23.65 4.53 -18.03
N ILE A 478 -23.69 3.30 -17.50
CA ILE A 478 -24.73 2.92 -16.55
C ILE A 478 -24.52 3.63 -15.21
N ARG A 479 -25.60 4.17 -14.64
CA ARG A 479 -25.67 4.64 -13.26
C ARG A 479 -26.66 3.78 -12.50
N LEU A 480 -26.23 3.21 -11.39
CA LEU A 480 -27.05 2.37 -10.53
C LEU A 480 -27.13 2.99 -9.12
N SER A 481 -28.23 2.75 -8.41
CA SER A 481 -28.49 3.32 -7.08
C SER A 481 -29.06 2.28 -6.14
N TYR A 482 -28.49 2.14 -4.94
CA TYR A 482 -28.86 1.09 -3.98
C TYR A 482 -28.89 1.62 -2.54
N PRO A 483 -29.76 1.11 -1.65
CA PRO A 483 -29.81 1.56 -0.26
C PRO A 483 -28.51 1.31 0.53
N ILE A 484 -28.23 2.21 1.48
CA ILE A 484 -27.07 2.18 2.41
C ILE A 484 -26.85 0.84 3.13
N ASN A 485 -27.93 0.09 3.37
CA ASN A 485 -27.89 -1.14 4.17
C ASN A 485 -27.58 -2.42 3.35
N THR A 486 -27.41 -2.35 2.03
CA THR A 486 -27.21 -3.56 1.21
C THR A 486 -25.78 -3.73 0.73
N ARG A 487 -25.27 -4.97 0.84
CA ARG A 487 -23.98 -5.38 0.29
C ARG A 487 -24.02 -5.38 -1.23
N LEU A 488 -23.09 -4.64 -1.81
CA LEU A 488 -22.89 -4.52 -3.25
C LEU A 488 -21.63 -5.30 -3.63
N VAL A 489 -21.71 -6.16 -4.67
CA VAL A 489 -20.59 -7.00 -5.10
C VAL A 489 -20.40 -6.90 -6.62
N ILE A 490 -19.21 -6.53 -7.08
CA ILE A 490 -18.81 -6.52 -8.49
C ILE A 490 -17.94 -7.75 -8.76
N ARG A 491 -18.31 -8.57 -9.74
CA ARG A 491 -17.56 -9.76 -10.17
C ARG A 491 -17.13 -9.66 -11.63
N PRO A 492 -15.87 -9.98 -11.96
CA PRO A 492 -15.43 -10.13 -13.34
C PRO A 492 -16.00 -11.43 -13.93
N SER A 493 -16.38 -11.42 -15.22
CA SER A 493 -16.86 -12.64 -15.89
C SER A 493 -15.77 -13.70 -16.10
N MET A 494 -14.50 -13.31 -15.95
CA MET A 494 -13.34 -14.20 -16.05
C MET A 494 -12.66 -14.31 -14.69
N HIS A 495 -13.01 -15.38 -13.96
CA HIS A 495 -12.34 -15.77 -12.73
C HIS A 495 -10.88 -16.20 -12.97
N LEU A 496 -10.16 -16.43 -11.88
CA LEU A 496 -8.83 -17.03 -11.87
C LEU A 496 -8.91 -18.56 -12.14
N CYS A 497 -8.08 -19.37 -11.48
CA CYS A 497 -8.27 -20.83 -11.49
C CYS A 497 -9.49 -21.24 -10.66
N ALA A 498 -9.85 -22.52 -10.72
CA ALA A 498 -10.91 -23.12 -9.89
C ALA A 498 -10.64 -22.91 -8.38
#